data_AF-A0AAU6AGT4-F1
#
_entry.id   AF-A0AAU6AGT4-F1
#
_cell.length_a   1.000
_cell.length_b   1.000
_cell.length_c   1.000
_cell.angle_alpha   90.00
_cell.angle_beta   90.00
_cell.angle_gamma   90.00
#
_symmetry.space_group_name_H-M   'P 1'
#
loop_
_entity.id
_entity.type
_entity.pdbx_description
1 polymer ?
#
loop_
_entity_poly.entity_id
_entity_poly.type
_entity_poly.pdbx_seq_one_letter_code
_entity_poly.pdbx_strand_id
1 'polypeptide(L)'
;MSRTRLDRVRASAGIAKLALQQIEDELTGEIGAQELAEILCEDYRQDGVFGSLAQLLTVAAQAAGRSEPDRDGEMSCPLHEAAALITENAGLQTYYASRALDPQGESA
;
A
#
# COMPACT_ATOMS: atom_id res chain seq x y z
N MET A 1 6.16 17.64 28.05
CA MET A 1 6.05 16.20 27.71
C MET A 1 6.41 16.03 26.25
N SER A 2 7.51 15.36 25.92
CA SER A 2 7.89 15.09 24.53
C SER A 2 6.95 14.02 23.94
N ARG A 3 6.54 14.18 22.67
CA ARG A 3 5.71 13.17 21.98
C ARG A 3 6.44 11.83 21.96
N THR A 4 5.74 10.75 22.32
CA THR A 4 6.27 9.39 22.21
C THR A 4 6.43 8.99 20.74
N ARG A 5 7.21 7.93 20.46
CA ARG A 5 7.28 7.35 19.11
C ARG A 5 5.88 6.94 18.61
N LEU A 6 5.07 6.38 19.50
CA LEU A 6 3.71 5.94 19.21
C LEU A 6 2.79 7.12 18.87
N ASP A 7 2.90 8.26 19.56
CA ASP A 7 2.08 9.45 19.25
C ASP A 7 2.37 10.00 17.86
N ARG A 8 3.64 9.92 17.41
CA ARG A 8 4.01 10.31 16.06
C ARG A 8 3.46 9.36 15.02
N VAL A 9 3.58 8.04 15.23
CA VAL A 9 3.01 7.03 14.33
C VAL A 9 1.49 7.18 14.23
N ARG A 10 0.79 7.41 15.35
CA ARG A 10 -0.66 7.67 15.35
C ARG A 10 -1.04 8.90 14.54
N ALA A 11 -0.28 10.00 14.66
CA ALA A 11 -0.52 11.19 13.86
C ALA A 11 -0.32 10.91 12.36
N SER A 12 0.77 10.24 11.98
CA SER A 12 1.04 9.86 10.58
C SER A 12 -0.02 8.91 10.02
N ALA A 13 -0.46 7.91 10.79
CA ALA A 13 -1.54 7.01 10.41
C ALA A 13 -2.87 7.74 10.20
N GLY A 14 -3.16 8.76 11.03
CA GLY A 14 -4.31 9.64 10.84
C GLY A 14 -4.26 10.41 9.50
N ILE A 15 -3.09 10.93 9.14
CA ILE A 15 -2.90 11.61 7.84
C ILE A 15 -3.07 10.64 6.67
N ALA A 16 -2.46 9.45 6.74
CA ALA A 16 -2.61 8.43 5.71
C ALA A 16 -4.08 8.03 5.52
N LYS A 17 -4.83 7.88 6.62
CA LYS A 17 -6.27 7.60 6.57
C LYS A 17 -7.06 8.71 5.87
N LEU A 18 -6.74 9.98 6.15
CA LEU A 18 -7.41 11.12 5.48
C LEU A 18 -7.11 11.15 3.98
N ALA A 19 -5.88 10.84 3.58
CA ALA A 19 -5.51 10.75 2.18
C ALA A 19 -6.27 9.63 1.45
N LEU A 20 -6.39 8.45 2.06
CA LEU A 20 -7.21 7.36 1.50
C LEU A 20 -8.69 7.74 1.41
N GLN A 21 -9.24 8.39 2.43
CA GLN A 21 -10.62 8.86 2.39
C GLN A 21 -10.87 9.86 1.26
N GLN A 22 -9.92 10.75 0.96
CA GLN A 22 -10.04 11.64 -0.19
C GLN A 22 -10.11 10.85 -1.50
N ILE A 23 -9.28 9.80 -1.67
CA ILE A 23 -9.32 8.94 -2.87
C ILE A 23 -10.67 8.23 -2.98
N GLU A 24 -11.18 7.69 -1.87
CA GLU A 24 -12.52 7.06 -1.82
C GLU A 24 -13.65 8.04 -2.21
N ASP A 25 -13.53 9.30 -1.78
CA ASP A 25 -14.49 10.36 -2.11
C ASP A 25 -14.47 10.67 -3.63
N GLU A 26 -13.30 10.76 -4.27
CA GLU A 26 -13.19 10.93 -5.74
C GLU A 26 -13.79 9.74 -6.51
N LEU A 27 -13.61 8.52 -6.00
CA LEU A 27 -14.17 7.29 -6.61
C LEU A 27 -15.71 7.19 -6.51
N THR A 28 -16.34 7.97 -5.62
CA THR A 28 -17.79 7.96 -5.42
C THR A 28 -18.54 8.85 -6.43
N GLY A 29 -17.82 9.70 -7.18
CA GLY A 29 -18.37 10.56 -8.22
C GLY A 29 -18.79 9.83 -9.51
N GLU A 30 -19.30 10.60 -10.48
CA GLU A 30 -19.47 10.11 -11.86
C GLU A 30 -18.09 9.95 -12.51
N ILE A 31 -17.53 8.73 -12.44
CA ILE A 31 -16.19 8.41 -12.96
C ILE A 31 -16.27 7.54 -14.23
N GLY A 32 -15.50 7.92 -15.24
CA GLY A 32 -15.35 7.13 -16.47
C GLY A 32 -14.43 5.92 -16.31
N ALA A 33 -14.53 4.94 -17.20
CA ALA A 33 -13.67 3.75 -17.14
C ALA A 33 -12.17 4.06 -17.29
N GLN A 34 -11.81 5.00 -18.16
CA GLN A 34 -10.43 5.46 -18.35
C GLN A 34 -9.89 6.14 -17.07
N GLU A 35 -10.65 7.10 -16.54
CA GLU A 35 -10.27 7.83 -15.32
C GLU A 35 -10.13 6.89 -14.12
N LEU A 36 -11.03 5.92 -13.97
CA LEU A 36 -10.90 4.87 -12.96
C LEU A 36 -9.62 4.02 -13.15
N ALA A 37 -9.28 3.67 -14.38
CA ALA A 37 -8.05 2.93 -14.67
C ALA A 37 -6.79 3.73 -14.32
N GLU A 38 -6.80 5.05 -14.57
CA GLU A 38 -5.72 5.97 -14.22
C GLU A 38 -5.56 6.10 -12.70
N ILE A 39 -6.65 6.25 -11.94
CA ILE A 39 -6.60 6.28 -10.47
C ILE A 39 -6.05 4.97 -9.91
N LEU A 40 -6.54 3.82 -10.40
CA LEU A 40 -6.05 2.52 -9.95
C LEU A 40 -4.57 2.30 -10.30
N CYS A 41 -4.06 2.85 -11.41
CA CYS A 41 -2.62 2.82 -11.74
C CYS A 41 -1.75 3.42 -10.64
N GLU A 42 -2.17 4.52 -10.04
CA GLU A 42 -1.41 5.19 -8.99
C GLU A 42 -1.33 4.36 -7.70
N ASP A 43 -2.26 3.43 -7.47
CA ASP A 43 -2.24 2.54 -6.31
C ASP A 43 -1.25 1.39 -6.46
N TYR A 44 -1.23 0.71 -7.61
CA TYR A 44 -0.45 -0.54 -7.80
C TYR A 44 0.94 -0.33 -8.39
N ARG A 45 1.29 0.87 -8.88
CA ARG A 45 2.64 1.19 -9.34
C ARG A 45 3.69 0.88 -8.28
N GLN A 46 4.94 0.63 -8.70
CA GLN A 46 6.03 0.28 -7.79
C GLN A 46 6.27 1.36 -6.70
N ASP A 47 6.06 2.62 -7.04
CA ASP A 47 6.12 3.79 -6.15
C ASP A 47 4.74 4.24 -5.63
N GLY A 48 3.69 3.49 -5.95
CA GLY A 48 2.32 3.72 -5.54
C GLY A 48 2.02 3.33 -4.08
N VAL A 49 0.74 3.39 -3.73
CA VAL A 49 0.24 3.10 -2.37
C VAL A 49 0.62 1.70 -1.91
N PHE A 50 0.46 0.69 -2.79
CA PHE A 50 0.78 -0.70 -2.46
C PHE A 50 2.27 -0.93 -2.25
N GLY A 51 3.12 -0.33 -3.09
CA GLY A 51 4.58 -0.37 -2.93
C GLY A 51 5.01 0.27 -1.60
N SER A 52 4.43 1.43 -1.27
CA SER A 52 4.68 2.12 0.00
C SER A 52 4.25 1.30 1.22
N LEU A 53 3.10 0.61 1.15
CA LEU A 53 2.62 -0.25 2.23
C LEU A 53 3.49 -1.51 2.39
N ALA A 54 3.88 -2.15 1.29
CA ALA A 54 4.79 -3.29 1.31
C ALA A 54 6.16 -2.93 1.89
N GLN A 55 6.69 -1.74 1.55
CA GLN A 55 7.93 -1.24 2.12
C GLN A 55 7.79 -0.97 3.63
N LEU A 56 6.67 -0.42 4.10
CA LEU A 56 6.41 -0.21 5.52
C LEU A 56 6.43 -1.55 6.30
N LEU A 57 5.79 -2.59 5.76
CA LEU A 57 5.79 -3.93 6.35
C LEU A 57 7.16 -4.57 6.32
N THR A 58 7.94 -4.36 5.26
CA THR A 58 9.33 -4.81 5.18
C THR A 58 10.21 -4.16 6.25
N VAL A 59 10.05 -2.86 6.49
CA VAL A 59 10.74 -2.16 7.59
C VAL A 59 10.30 -2.67 8.96
N ALA A 60 9.00 -2.97 9.12
CA ALA A 60 8.48 -3.59 10.34
C ALA A 60 9.07 -4.99 10.56
N ALA A 61 9.19 -5.81 9.51
CA ALA A 61 9.81 -7.13 9.56
C ALA A 61 11.27 -7.05 10.02
N GLN A 62 12.04 -6.09 9.49
CA GLN A 62 13.41 -5.83 9.93
C GLN A 62 13.47 -5.37 11.40
N ALA A 63 12.50 -4.59 11.87
CA ALA A 63 12.43 -4.21 13.28
C ALA A 63 12.07 -5.40 14.19
N ALA A 64 11.18 -6.28 13.75
CA ALA A 64 10.81 -7.51 14.46
C ALA A 64 12.00 -8.47 14.56
N GLY A 65 12.71 -8.73 13.46
CA GLY A 65 13.89 -9.59 13.44
C GLY A 65 15.03 -9.08 14.34
N ARG A 66 15.18 -7.75 14.48
CA ARG A 66 16.12 -7.16 15.45
C ARG A 66 15.68 -7.30 16.92
N SER A 67 14.39 -7.47 17.16
CA SER A 67 13.83 -7.58 18.51
C SER A 67 13.88 -9.02 19.04
N GLU A 68 13.90 -10.02 18.14
CA GLU A 68 13.96 -11.44 18.48
C GLU A 68 14.91 -12.21 17.55
N PRO A 69 16.25 -12.05 17.71
CA PRO A 69 17.23 -12.66 16.82
C PRO A 69 17.28 -14.20 16.92
N ASP A 70 16.88 -14.79 18.05
CA ASP A 70 16.98 -16.23 18.30
C ASP A 70 15.74 -17.04 17.86
N ARG A 71 14.68 -16.37 17.38
CA ARG A 71 13.40 -17.02 17.01
C ARG A 71 13.21 -17.29 15.52
N ASP A 72 14.32 -17.44 14.79
CA ASP A 72 14.32 -17.80 13.35
C ASP A 72 13.31 -17.01 12.50
N GLY A 73 13.09 -15.74 12.83
CA GLY A 73 12.17 -14.88 12.11
C GLY A 73 10.68 -15.18 12.29
N GLU A 74 10.26 -15.89 13.33
CA GLU A 74 8.82 -16.15 13.65
C GLU A 74 7.95 -14.90 13.57
N MET A 75 8.46 -13.72 13.98
CA MET A 75 7.73 -12.46 13.88
C MET A 75 8.00 -11.67 12.60
N SER A 76 9.15 -11.85 11.95
CA SER A 76 9.51 -11.12 10.72
C SER A 76 8.95 -11.77 9.46
N CYS A 77 8.86 -13.10 9.42
CA CYS A 77 8.38 -13.86 8.26
C CYS A 77 6.94 -13.48 7.88
N PRO A 78 5.97 -13.45 8.81
CA PRO A 78 4.60 -13.06 8.47
C PRO A 78 4.49 -11.62 7.92
N LEU A 79 5.39 -10.73 8.34
CA LEU A 79 5.43 -9.34 7.85
C LEU A 79 6.01 -9.25 6.43
N HIS A 80 7.02 -10.05 6.10
CA HIS A 80 7.53 -10.17 4.73
C HIS A 80 6.50 -10.81 3.81
N GLU A 81 5.80 -11.86 4.26
CA GLU A 81 4.71 -12.48 3.50
C GLU A 81 3.56 -11.51 3.24
N ALA A 82 3.16 -10.72 4.25
CA ALA A 82 2.15 -9.69 4.08
C ALA A 82 2.57 -8.61 3.06
N ALA A 83 3.84 -8.21 3.06
CA ALA A 83 4.37 -7.28 2.06
C ALA A 83 4.28 -7.87 0.64
N ALA A 84 4.67 -9.14 0.48
CA ALA A 84 4.60 -9.84 -0.81
C ALA A 84 3.14 -9.98 -1.29
N LEU A 85 2.19 -10.31 -0.41
CA LEU A 85 0.77 -10.40 -0.76
C LEU A 85 0.20 -9.09 -1.30
N ILE A 86 0.64 -7.94 -0.78
CA ILE A 86 0.20 -6.64 -1.29
C ILE A 86 0.69 -6.41 -2.72
N THR A 87 1.97 -6.64 -3.01
CA THR A 87 2.51 -6.33 -4.34
C THR A 87 2.24 -7.42 -5.37
N GLU A 88 2.40 -8.68 -4.99
CA GLU A 88 2.34 -9.84 -5.90
C GLU A 88 0.93 -10.36 -6.11
N ASN A 89 -0.01 -10.06 -5.19
CA ASN A 89 -1.41 -10.43 -5.34
C ASN A 89 -2.28 -9.20 -5.56
N ALA A 90 -2.45 -8.33 -4.55
CA ALA A 90 -3.37 -7.20 -4.67
C ALA A 90 -2.98 -6.26 -5.82
N GLY A 91 -1.70 -5.88 -5.91
CA GLY A 91 -1.20 -5.05 -7.02
C GLY A 91 -1.38 -5.68 -8.39
N LEU A 92 -1.14 -6.99 -8.51
CA LEU A 92 -1.34 -7.70 -9.78
C LEU A 92 -2.82 -7.79 -10.18
N GLN A 93 -3.73 -8.01 -9.23
CA GLN A 93 -5.16 -8.02 -9.51
C GLN A 93 -5.67 -6.63 -9.89
N THR A 94 -5.20 -5.58 -9.22
CA THR A 94 -5.53 -4.19 -9.58
C THR A 94 -4.99 -3.82 -10.95
N TYR A 95 -3.79 -4.28 -11.31
CA TYR A 95 -3.25 -4.15 -12.67
C TYR A 95 -4.16 -4.79 -13.74
N TYR A 96 -4.64 -6.01 -13.49
CA TYR A 96 -5.55 -6.64 -14.44
C TYR A 96 -6.90 -5.94 -14.52
N ALA A 97 -7.40 -5.42 -13.41
CA ALA A 97 -8.63 -4.64 -13.38
C ALA A 97 -8.48 -3.32 -14.16
N SER A 98 -7.39 -2.58 -13.98
CA SER A 98 -7.14 -1.34 -14.73
C SER A 98 -7.04 -1.60 -16.23
N ARG A 99 -6.37 -2.69 -16.64
CA ARG A 99 -6.29 -3.11 -18.05
C ARG A 99 -7.62 -3.53 -18.66
N ALA A 100 -8.52 -4.10 -17.87
CA ALA A 100 -9.87 -4.44 -18.32
C ALA A 100 -10.73 -3.18 -18.52
N LEU A 101 -10.49 -2.14 -17.71
CA LEU A 101 -11.18 -0.85 -17.79
C LEU A 101 -10.68 0.02 -18.95
N ASP A 102 -9.35 0.07 -19.15
CA ASP A 102 -8.71 0.75 -20.27
C ASP A 102 -7.60 -0.10 -20.91
N PRO A 103 -7.95 -0.89 -21.95
CA PRO A 103 -6.97 -1.72 -22.65
C PRO A 103 -5.87 -0.93 -23.38
N GLN A 104 -6.08 0.35 -23.69
CA GLN A 104 -5.15 1.16 -24.49
C GLN A 104 -4.24 2.06 -23.64
N GLY A 105 -4.58 2.27 -22.36
CA GLY A 105 -4.01 3.28 -21.46
C GLY A 105 -2.52 3.18 -21.11
N GLU A 106 -1.80 2.12 -21.50
CA GLU A 106 -0.33 2.08 -21.35
C GLU A 106 0.43 2.73 -22.53
N SER A 107 -0.27 3.28 -23.53
CA SER A 107 0.34 3.79 -24.77
C SER A 107 0.67 5.30 -24.79
N ALA A 108 0.73 5.97 -23.63
CA ALA A 108 1.06 7.40 -23.55
C ALA A 108 2.23 7.69 -22.60
#